data_AF-A0A9N9SY49-F1
#
_entry.id   AF-A0A9N9SY49-F1
#
_cell.length_a   1.000
_cell.length_b   1.000
_cell.length_c   1.000
_cell.angle_alpha   90.00
_cell.angle_beta   90.00
_cell.angle_gamma   90.00
#
_symmetry.space_group_name_H-M   'P 1'
#
loop_
_entity.id
_entity.type
_entity.pdbx_description
1 polymer ?
#
loop_
_entity_poly.entity_id
_entity_poly.type
_entity_poly.pdbx_seq_one_letter_code
_entity_poly.pdbx_strand_id
1 'polypeptide(L)'
;MKSPYNEESDKSFLCNNLVSLELRQRMVKCYVWSVFLYSVEVWTLKISIMNKTKALEMWVHRRILMIPWTARKTNKEVLRSVNKHRELLKTVKHRKMSYLGNIVRESRYKI
;
A
#
# COMPACT_ATOMS: atom_id res chain seq x y z
N MET A 1 -8.03 -40.26 -9.97
CA MET A 1 -8.06 -39.95 -8.52
C MET A 1 -7.31 -38.64 -8.30
N LYS A 2 -7.99 -37.55 -7.93
CA LYS A 2 -7.32 -36.31 -7.51
C LYS A 2 -6.96 -36.43 -6.03
N SER A 3 -5.69 -36.15 -5.70
CA SER A 3 -5.19 -36.14 -4.32
C SER A 3 -5.89 -35.04 -3.50
N PRO A 4 -6.35 -35.31 -2.26
CA PRO A 4 -7.20 -34.41 -1.47
C PRO A 4 -6.45 -33.26 -0.77
N TYR A 5 -5.15 -33.08 -1.01
CA TYR A 5 -4.29 -32.15 -0.24
C TYR A 5 -4.03 -30.79 -0.90
N ASN A 6 -4.67 -30.47 -2.03
CA ASN A 6 -4.37 -29.24 -2.80
C ASN A 6 -5.45 -28.14 -2.73
N GLU A 7 -6.50 -28.30 -1.91
CA GLU A 7 -7.57 -27.29 -1.83
C GLU A 7 -7.36 -26.25 -0.71
N GLU A 8 -6.46 -26.49 0.24
CA GLU A 8 -6.21 -25.56 1.36
C GLU A 8 -5.04 -24.59 1.12
N SER A 9 -4.15 -24.87 0.16
CA SER A 9 -2.94 -24.07 -0.11
C SER A 9 -3.15 -22.82 -0.96
N ASP A 10 -4.36 -22.58 -1.46
CA ASP A 10 -4.65 -21.56 -2.49
C ASP A 10 -5.18 -20.22 -1.94
N LYS A 11 -5.11 -20.01 -0.63
CA LYS A 11 -5.39 -18.68 -0.06
C LYS A 11 -4.11 -17.87 -0.05
N SER A 12 -4.04 -16.88 -0.94
CA SER A 12 -2.89 -15.97 -1.07
C SER A 12 -2.38 -15.50 0.29
N PHE A 13 -1.06 -15.39 0.47
CA PHE A 13 -0.39 -15.02 1.72
C PHE A 13 -1.04 -13.84 2.48
N LEU A 14 -1.64 -12.88 1.77
CA LEU A 14 -2.28 -11.67 2.32
C LEU A 14 -3.77 -11.84 2.69
N CYS A 15 -4.41 -12.94 2.29
CA CYS A 15 -5.85 -13.18 2.40
C CYS A 15 -6.18 -14.41 3.26
N ASN A 16 -5.35 -14.69 4.27
CA ASN A 16 -5.59 -15.74 5.26
C ASN A 16 -6.21 -15.14 6.54
N ASN A 17 -7.37 -15.67 6.95
CA ASN A 17 -8.02 -15.28 8.21
C ASN A 17 -7.33 -15.84 9.46
N LEU A 18 -6.39 -16.77 9.29
CA LEU A 18 -5.57 -17.32 10.39
C LEU A 18 -4.59 -16.30 10.97
N VAL A 19 -4.28 -15.24 10.22
CA VAL A 19 -3.30 -14.22 10.61
C VAL A 19 -3.99 -12.97 11.13
N SER A 20 -3.51 -12.42 12.24
CA SER A 20 -4.04 -11.18 12.81
C SER A 20 -4.03 -10.04 11.78
N LEU A 21 -5.02 -9.14 11.87
CA LEU A 21 -5.12 -7.99 10.97
C LEU A 21 -3.87 -7.11 11.04
N GLU A 22 -3.33 -6.93 12.24
CA GLU A 22 -2.13 -6.15 12.47
C GLU A 22 -0.90 -6.75 11.77
N LEU A 23 -0.71 -8.08 11.85
CA LEU A 23 0.42 -8.72 11.20
C LEU A 23 0.34 -8.59 9.67
N ARG A 24 -0.85 -8.77 9.09
CA ARG A 24 -1.08 -8.53 7.65
C ARG A 24 -0.75 -7.09 7.24
N GLN A 25 -1.14 -6.10 8.06
CA GLN A 25 -0.79 -4.70 7.81
C GLN A 25 0.73 -4.47 7.86
N ARG A 26 1.43 -5.07 8.84
CA ARG A 26 2.90 -4.98 8.95
C ARG A 26 3.58 -5.59 7.73
N MET A 27 3.11 -6.76 7.28
CA MET A 27 3.63 -7.42 6.07
C MET A 27 3.42 -6.57 4.81
N VAL A 28 2.23 -6.00 4.62
CA VAL A 28 1.97 -5.09 3.50
C VAL A 28 2.88 -3.87 3.54
N LYS A 29 3.09 -3.30 4.73
CA LYS A 29 4.02 -2.18 4.91
C LYS A 29 5.48 -2.57 4.63
N CYS A 30 5.86 -3.81 4.89
CA CYS A 30 7.20 -4.33 4.61
C CYS A 30 7.43 -4.59 3.12
N TYR A 31 6.51 -5.31 2.45
CA TYR A 31 6.71 -5.77 1.08
C TYR A 31 6.08 -4.86 0.03
N VAL A 32 4.82 -4.48 0.18
CA VAL A 32 4.10 -3.69 -0.84
C VAL A 32 4.55 -2.24 -0.80
N TRP A 33 4.67 -1.66 0.39
CA TRP A 33 5.05 -0.25 0.52
C TRP A 33 6.51 -0.04 0.11
N SER A 34 7.42 -0.95 0.42
CA SER A 34 8.83 -0.84 0.01
C SER A 34 8.98 -0.81 -1.51
N VAL A 35 8.39 -1.78 -2.22
CA VAL A 35 8.43 -1.87 -3.68
C VAL A 35 7.77 -0.65 -4.33
N PHE A 36 6.62 -0.22 -3.80
CA PHE A 36 5.93 0.96 -4.31
C PHE A 36 6.76 2.24 -4.10
N LEU A 37 7.35 2.41 -2.92
CA LEU A 37 8.15 3.58 -2.59
C LEU A 37 9.40 3.67 -3.46
N TYR A 38 10.06 2.55 -3.76
CA TYR A 38 11.17 2.53 -4.73
C TYR A 38 10.71 2.98 -6.12
N SER A 39 9.58 2.46 -6.60
CA SER A 39 9.04 2.81 -7.92
C SER A 39 8.70 4.30 -8.04
N VAL A 40 8.14 4.89 -6.98
CA VAL A 40 7.72 6.29 -6.98
C VAL A 40 8.89 7.27 -7.02
N GLU A 41 10.10 6.85 -6.62
CA GLU A 41 11.30 7.69 -6.67
C GLU A 41 11.59 8.12 -8.10
N VAL A 42 11.49 7.17 -9.04
CA VAL A 42 11.69 7.40 -10.49
C VAL A 42 10.50 8.12 -11.13
N TRP A 43 9.28 7.94 -10.62
CA TRP A 43 8.09 8.54 -11.23
C TRP A 43 7.89 10.02 -10.89
N THR A 44 7.47 10.82 -11.85
CA THR A 44 7.05 12.21 -11.62
C THR A 44 5.71 12.25 -10.88
N LEU A 45 5.59 13.03 -9.79
CA LEU A 45 4.31 13.16 -9.06
C LEU A 45 3.31 14.02 -9.83
N LYS A 46 2.54 13.38 -10.70
CA LYS A 46 1.36 13.97 -11.34
C LYS A 46 0.09 13.68 -10.53
N ILE A 47 -0.95 14.48 -10.75
CA ILE A 47 -2.27 14.29 -10.10
C ILE A 47 -2.83 12.89 -10.36
N SER A 48 -2.66 12.38 -11.59
CA SER A 48 -3.08 11.03 -11.96
C SER A 48 -2.39 9.95 -11.11
N ILE A 49 -1.09 10.06 -10.88
CA ILE A 49 -0.32 9.13 -10.03
C ILE A 49 -0.76 9.24 -8.59
N MET A 50 -0.96 10.46 -8.05
CA MET A 50 -1.47 10.64 -6.69
C MET A 50 -2.84 9.98 -6.47
N ASN A 51 -3.73 10.06 -7.47
CA ASN A 51 -5.03 9.40 -7.42
C ASN A 51 -4.89 7.88 -7.50
N LYS A 52 -4.01 7.36 -8.35
CA LYS A 52 -3.68 5.93 -8.40
C LYS A 52 -3.08 5.43 -7.09
N THR A 53 -2.21 6.20 -6.43
CA THR A 53 -1.65 5.86 -5.10
C THR A 53 -2.75 5.73 -4.05
N LYS A 54 -3.68 6.69 -3.99
CA LYS A 54 -4.84 6.62 -3.07
C LYS A 54 -5.73 5.41 -3.36
N ALA A 55 -5.97 5.10 -4.64
CA ALA A 55 -6.75 3.95 -5.04
C ALA A 55 -6.06 2.63 -4.69
N LEU A 56 -4.74 2.53 -4.91
CA LEU A 56 -3.90 1.39 -4.54
C LEU A 56 -3.98 1.12 -3.03
N GLU A 57 -3.80 2.14 -2.20
CA GLU A 57 -3.88 2.03 -0.74
C GLU A 57 -5.26 1.47 -0.31
N MET A 58 -6.34 1.99 -0.90
CA MET A 58 -7.69 1.48 -0.65
C MET A 58 -7.92 0.05 -1.15
N TRP A 59 -7.34 -0.32 -2.30
CA TRP A 59 -7.43 -1.67 -2.84
C TRP A 59 -6.73 -2.68 -1.94
N VAL A 60 -5.53 -2.34 -1.46
CA VAL A 60 -4.78 -3.18 -0.53
C VAL A 60 -5.53 -3.36 0.80
N HIS A 61 -6.10 -2.30 1.36
CA HIS A 61 -6.95 -2.42 2.56
C HIS A 61 -8.15 -3.34 2.37
N ARG A 62 -8.84 -3.26 1.21
CA ARG A 62 -9.96 -4.17 0.90
C ARG A 62 -9.49 -5.62 0.77
N ARG A 63 -8.32 -5.86 0.19
CA ARG A 63 -7.72 -7.19 0.05
C ARG A 63 -7.35 -7.80 1.40
N ILE A 64 -6.73 -7.02 2.29
CA ILE A 64 -6.39 -7.46 3.65
C ILE A 64 -7.67 -7.79 4.44
N LEU A 65 -8.70 -6.96 4.33
CA LEU A 65 -9.99 -7.17 5.00
C LEU A 65 -10.87 -8.23 4.32
N MET A 66 -10.42 -8.80 3.20
CA MET A 66 -11.17 -9.78 2.40
C MET A 66 -12.59 -9.30 2.03
N ILE A 67 -12.76 -7.99 1.82
CA ILE A 67 -14.07 -7.43 1.47
C ILE A 67 -14.35 -7.79 0.01
N PRO A 68 -15.42 -8.58 -0.27
CA PRO A 68 -15.79 -8.86 -1.64
C PRO A 68 -16.30 -7.59 -2.32
N TRP A 69 -16.11 -7.50 -3.64
CA TRP A 69 -16.58 -6.35 -4.41
C TRP A 69 -18.12 -6.17 -4.35
N THR A 70 -18.85 -7.26 -4.11
CA THR A 70 -20.32 -7.28 -3.94
C THR A 70 -20.79 -6.56 -2.68
N ALA A 71 -19.95 -6.45 -1.65
CA ALA A 71 -20.33 -5.83 -0.37
C ALA A 71 -20.57 -4.31 -0.48
N ARG A 72 -20.22 -3.68 -1.61
CA ARG A 72 -20.45 -2.24 -1.91
C ARG A 72 -20.06 -1.28 -0.77
N LYS A 73 -19.05 -1.64 0.04
CA LYS A 73 -18.60 -0.83 1.19
C LYS A 73 -17.91 0.46 0.77
N THR A 74 -18.26 1.54 1.45
CA THR A 74 -17.69 2.87 1.21
C THR A 74 -16.22 2.92 1.66
N ASN A 75 -15.42 3.81 1.05
CA ASN A 75 -14.01 3.98 1.44
C ASN A 75 -13.84 4.39 2.91
N LYS A 76 -14.82 5.13 3.46
CA LYS A 76 -14.79 5.58 4.87
C LYS A 76 -14.94 4.39 5.82
N GLU A 77 -15.86 3.47 5.54
CA GLU A 77 -16.06 2.27 6.35
C GLU A 77 -14.85 1.34 6.30
N VAL A 78 -14.25 1.16 5.12
CA VAL A 78 -13.03 0.35 4.97
C VAL A 78 -11.92 0.89 5.88
N LEU A 79 -11.70 2.21 5.90
CA LEU A 79 -10.68 2.82 6.77
C LEU A 79 -11.00 2.66 8.25
N ARG A 80 -12.28 2.77 8.65
CA ARG A 80 -12.70 2.49 10.04
C ARG A 80 -12.41 1.04 10.44
N SER A 81 -12.67 0.08 9.55
CA SER A 81 -12.40 -1.35 9.82
C SER A 81 -10.90 -1.67 9.94
N VAL A 82 -10.04 -0.96 9.20
CA VAL A 82 -8.56 -1.10 9.33
C VAL A 82 -8.03 -0.38 10.58
N ASN A 83 -8.82 0.55 11.14
CA ASN A 83 -8.42 1.48 12.21
C ASN A 83 -7.12 2.26 11.88
N LYS A 84 -6.95 2.63 10.59
CA LYS A 84 -5.79 3.43 10.14
C LYS A 84 -6.20 4.52 9.17
N HIS A 85 -5.39 5.56 9.16
CA HIS A 85 -5.48 6.67 8.21
C HIS A 85 -4.64 6.36 6.98
N ARG A 86 -4.92 7.07 5.87
CA ARG A 86 -4.09 7.00 4.66
C ARG A 86 -2.73 7.62 4.93
N GLU A 87 -1.67 6.84 4.77
CA GLU A 87 -0.29 7.22 5.07
C GLU A 87 0.56 7.28 3.80
N LEU A 88 0.27 6.43 2.81
CA LEU A 88 1.18 6.18 1.69
C LEU A 88 1.51 7.46 0.90
N LEU A 89 0.49 8.21 0.49
CA LEU A 89 0.70 9.44 -0.27
C LEU A 89 1.46 10.51 0.54
N LYS A 90 1.24 10.56 1.87
CA LYS A 90 1.95 11.49 2.76
C LYS A 90 3.43 11.13 2.81
N THR A 91 3.76 9.85 2.96
CA THR A 91 5.16 9.35 2.95
C THR A 91 5.84 9.65 1.62
N VAL A 92 5.17 9.42 0.49
CA VAL A 92 5.70 9.70 -0.85
C VAL A 92 6.06 11.19 -1.01
N LYS A 93 5.13 12.08 -0.64
CA LYS A 93 5.35 13.54 -0.69
C LYS A 93 6.51 13.97 0.20
N HIS A 94 6.54 13.46 1.43
CA HIS A 94 7.61 13.76 2.37
C HIS A 94 8.96 13.34 1.81
N ARG A 95 9.11 12.10 1.31
CA ARG A 95 10.38 11.62 0.75
C ARG A 95 10.86 12.46 -0.43
N LYS A 96 9.98 12.81 -1.38
CA LYS A 96 10.36 13.67 -2.50
C LYS A 96 10.78 15.07 -2.04
N MET A 97 10.05 15.66 -1.09
CA MET A 97 10.41 16.97 -0.54
C MET A 97 11.76 16.93 0.19
N SER A 98 12.00 15.89 1.01
CA SER A 98 13.29 15.71 1.69
C SER A 98 14.44 15.54 0.70
N TYR A 99 14.25 14.77 -0.37
CA TYR A 99 15.25 14.59 -1.43
C TYR A 99 15.59 15.90 -2.13
N LEU A 100 14.57 16.67 -2.55
CA LEU A 100 14.77 18.00 -3.14
C LEU A 100 15.46 18.96 -2.17
N GLY A 101 15.08 18.94 -0.89
CA GLY A 101 15.74 19.75 0.13
C GLY A 101 17.21 19.37 0.32
N ASN A 102 17.57 18.10 0.14
CA ASN A 102 18.96 17.66 0.18
C ASN A 102 19.75 18.17 -1.03
N ILE A 103 19.18 18.11 -2.24
CA ILE A 103 19.79 18.67 -3.45
C ILE A 103 20.06 20.17 -3.29
N VAL A 104 19.09 20.92 -2.75
CA VAL A 104 19.20 22.39 -2.57
C VAL A 104 20.26 22.75 -1.52
N ARG A 105 20.46 21.93 -0.49
CA ARG A 105 21.46 22.16 0.56
C ARG A 105 22.88 21.80 0.12
N GLU A 106 23.00 20.86 -0.82
CA GLU A 106 24.29 20.42 -1.33
C GLU A 106 24.94 21.54 -2.17
N SER A 107 26.09 22.05 -1.71
CA SER A 107 26.78 23.19 -2.32
C SER A 107 27.29 22.92 -3.73
N ARG A 108 27.45 21.64 -4.11
CA ARG A 108 27.95 21.21 -5.42
C ARG A 108 26.99 21.47 -6.59
N TYR A 109 25.72 21.78 -6.31
CA TYR A 109 24.71 22.07 -7.34
C TYR A 109 24.25 23.53 -7.32
N LYS A 110 24.96 24.43 -6.61
CA LYS A 110 24.75 25.87 -6.75
C LYS A 110 25.24 26.30 -8.14
N ILE A 111 24.31 26.71 -8.99
CA ILE A 111 24.53 27.29 -10.32
C ILE A 111 24.97 28.75 -10.16
#